data_AF-A0A4Y7UGV5-F1
#
_entry.id   AF-A0A4Y7UGV5-F1
#
_cell.length_a   1.000
_cell.length_b   1.000
_cell.length_c   1.000
_cell.angle_alpha   90.00
_cell.angle_beta   90.00
_cell.angle_gamma   90.00
#
_symmetry.space_group_name_H-M   'P 1'
#
loop_
_entity.id
_entity.type
_entity.pdbx_description
1 polymer ?
#
loop_
_entity_poly.entity_id
_entity_poly.type
_entity_poly.pdbx_seq_one_letter_code
_entity_poly.pdbx_strand_id
1 'polypeptide(L)'
;MIIALSCGPTQEILFSLFGGFIGAAIFVVYAHYKMYKTKYYSEEYVCFSVGRKLFIYLGFLIVNLCLATLLFWIFTFALTFVFT
;
A
#
# COMPACT_ATOMS: atom_id res chain seq x y z
N MET A 1 -1.42 -34.83 -9.57
CA MET A 1 -2.16 -33.63 -9.13
C MET A 1 -1.53 -32.42 -9.81
N ILE A 2 -1.90 -32.22 -11.07
CA ILE A 2 -1.50 -31.10 -11.91
C ILE A 2 -2.77 -30.75 -12.67
N ILE A 3 -3.63 -29.92 -12.08
CA ILE A 3 -4.77 -29.35 -12.79
C ILE A 3 -4.78 -27.87 -12.40
N ALA A 4 -4.86 -27.00 -13.41
CA ALA A 4 -4.81 -25.53 -13.37
C ALA A 4 -3.46 -24.84 -13.68
N LEU A 5 -2.67 -25.31 -14.65
CA LEU A 5 -1.62 -24.49 -15.28
C LEU A 5 -1.97 -24.01 -16.71
N SER A 6 -3.20 -24.26 -17.18
CA SER A 6 -3.64 -23.96 -18.56
C SER A 6 -4.93 -23.14 -18.69
N CYS A 7 -5.66 -22.92 -17.59
CA CYS A 7 -6.68 -21.86 -17.51
C CYS A 7 -6.03 -20.66 -16.85
N GLY A 8 -6.20 -19.46 -17.40
CA GLY A 8 -5.74 -18.20 -16.80
C GLY A 8 -6.27 -18.00 -15.38
N PRO A 9 -5.89 -16.90 -14.72
CA PRO A 9 -6.33 -16.63 -13.35
C PRO A 9 -7.86 -16.71 -13.25
N THR A 10 -8.37 -17.49 -12.29
CA THR A 10 -9.81 -17.59 -12.04
C THR A 10 -10.35 -16.21 -11.67
N GLN A 11 -11.65 -15.98 -11.91
CA GLN A 11 -12.28 -14.69 -11.58
C GLN A 11 -12.10 -14.32 -10.10
N GLU A 12 -12.05 -15.32 -9.22
CA GLU A 12 -11.78 -15.16 -7.78
C GLU A 12 -10.37 -14.63 -7.49
N ILE A 13 -9.34 -15.15 -8.17
CA ILE A 13 -7.95 -14.68 -8.05
C ILE A 13 -7.83 -13.25 -8.58
N LEU A 14 -8.51 -12.92 -9.69
CA LEU A 14 -8.53 -11.55 -10.21
C LEU A 14 -9.24 -10.60 -9.25
N PHE A 15 -10.35 -11.03 -8.65
CA PHE A 15 -11.08 -10.25 -7.65
C PHE A 15 -10.25 -10.03 -6.38
N SER A 16 -9.55 -11.06 -5.90
CA SER A 16 -8.70 -10.95 -4.71
C SER A 16 -7.49 -10.04 -4.94
N LEU A 17 -6.85 -10.12 -6.11
CA LEU A 17 -5.78 -9.20 -6.52
C LEU A 17 -6.27 -7.76 -6.61
N PHE A 18 -7.44 -7.54 -7.21
CA PHE A 18 -8.02 -6.20 -7.34
C PHE A 18 -8.43 -5.62 -5.98
N GLY A 19 -9.01 -6.45 -5.10
CA GLY A 19 -9.33 -6.07 -3.73
C GLY A 19 -8.08 -5.74 -2.91
N GLY A 20 -7.02 -6.53 -3.05
CA GLY A 20 -5.72 -6.24 -2.44
C GLY A 20 -5.13 -4.92 -2.92
N PHE A 21 -5.23 -4.63 -4.22
CA PHE A 21 -4.78 -3.36 -4.79
C PHE A 21 -5.56 -2.16 -4.23
N ILE A 22 -6.89 -2.25 -4.17
CA ILE A 22 -7.74 -1.20 -3.59
C ILE A 22 -7.37 -0.98 -2.11
N GLY A 23 -7.21 -2.05 -1.32
CA GLY A 23 -6.84 -1.96 0.09
C GLY A 23 -5.50 -1.24 0.29
N ALA A 24 -4.49 -1.60 -0.52
CA ALA A 24 -3.19 -0.93 -0.49
C ALA A 24 -3.29 0.55 -0.91
N ALA A 25 -4.06 0.87 -1.95
CA ALA A 25 -4.26 2.24 -2.40
C ALA A 25 -4.93 3.11 -1.33
N ILE A 26 -5.99 2.61 -0.69
CA ILE A 26 -6.67 3.30 0.42
C ILE A 26 -5.69 3.57 1.56
N PHE A 27 -4.88 2.58 1.93
CA PHE A 27 -3.86 2.74 2.98
C PHE A 27 -2.85 3.84 2.64
N VAL A 28 -2.32 3.87 1.41
CA VAL A 28 -1.35 4.89 1.00
C VAL A 28 -1.96 6.29 1.06
N VAL A 29 -3.19 6.46 0.55
CA VAL A 29 -3.90 7.76 0.60
C VAL A 29 -4.16 8.19 2.04
N TYR A 30 -4.62 7.27 2.90
CA TYR A 30 -4.89 7.54 4.30
C TYR A 30 -3.62 7.90 5.08
N ALA A 31 -2.54 7.14 4.88
CA ALA A 31 -1.25 7.38 5.52
C ALA A 31 -0.70 8.76 5.14
N HIS A 32 -0.79 9.11 3.84
CA HIS A 32 -0.37 10.41 3.34
C HIS A 32 -1.20 11.56 3.95
N TYR A 33 -2.53 11.43 3.94
CA TYR A 33 -3.44 12.43 4.52
C TYR A 33 -3.20 12.62 6.03
N LYS A 34 -3.02 11.52 6.78
CA LYS A 34 -2.77 11.57 8.21
C LYS A 34 -1.47 12.30 8.52
N MET A 35 -0.39 12.00 7.80
CA MET A 35 0.88 12.69 8.02
C MET A 35 0.83 14.16 7.67
N TYR A 36 0.12 14.55 6.60
CA TYR A 36 -0.01 15.95 6.24
C TYR A 36 -0.70 16.78 7.34
N LYS A 37 -1.61 16.15 8.10
CA LYS A 37 -2.27 16.76 9.26
C LYS A 37 -1.43 16.80 10.54
N THR A 38 -0.29 16.11 10.62
CA THR A 38 0.54 16.12 11.83
C THR A 38 1.36 17.42 11.93
N LYS A 39 1.42 17.99 13.15
CA LYS A 39 2.21 19.21 13.45
C LYS A 39 3.68 19.11 13.03
N TYR A 40 4.24 17.90 13.01
CA TYR A 40 5.60 17.62 12.57
C TYR A 40 5.83 18.02 11.11
N TYR A 41 4.84 17.83 10.24
CA TYR A 41 4.88 18.21 8.83
C TYR A 41 4.47 19.67 8.56
N SER A 42 3.79 20.35 9.49
CA SER A 42 3.33 21.73 9.30
C SER A 42 4.21 22.79 9.96
N GLU A 43 4.86 22.50 11.09
CA GLU A 43 5.63 23.49 11.85
C GLU A 43 7.16 23.28 11.71
N GLU A 44 7.68 22.06 11.88
CA GLU A 44 9.12 21.78 11.74
C GLU A 44 9.57 21.69 10.27
N TYR A 45 8.66 21.25 9.40
CA TYR A 45 8.90 21.10 7.97
C TYR A 45 9.07 22.42 7.22
N VAL A 46 8.65 23.56 7.80
CA VAL A 46 8.86 24.88 7.19
C VAL A 46 10.33 25.31 7.31
N CYS A 47 10.97 25.00 8.45
CA CYS A 47 12.34 25.42 8.78
C CYS A 47 13.45 24.54 8.20
N PHE A 48 13.15 23.37 7.63
CA PHE A 48 14.17 22.53 7.00
C PHE A 48 14.61 23.04 5.63
N SER A 49 15.86 22.81 5.25
CA SER A 49 16.32 23.03 3.88
C SER A 49 15.63 22.04 2.91
N VAL A 50 15.46 22.45 1.65
CA VAL A 50 14.74 21.67 0.61
C VAL A 50 15.25 20.22 0.51
N GLY A 51 16.57 20.02 0.59
CA GLY A 51 17.17 18.68 0.52
C GLY A 51 16.79 17.78 1.71
N ARG A 52 16.71 18.33 2.92
CA ARG A 52 16.33 17.57 4.12
C ARG A 52 14.83 17.20 4.11
N LYS A 53 13.98 18.09 3.59
CA LYS A 53 12.55 17.80 3.35
C LYS A 53 12.36 16.65 2.36
N LEU A 54 13.13 16.66 1.27
CA LEU A 54 13.11 15.61 0.24
C LEU A 54 13.50 14.25 0.82
N PHE A 55 14.56 14.19 1.63
CA PHE A 55 15.03 12.93 2.23
C PHE A 55 14.01 12.32 3.20
N ILE A 56 13.41 13.14 4.07
CA ILE A 56 12.38 12.67 5.03
C ILE A 56 11.12 12.21 4.27
N TYR A 57 10.73 12.95 3.22
CA TYR A 57 9.60 12.56 2.37
C TYR A 57 9.86 11.25 1.62
N LEU A 58 11.06 11.08 1.05
CA LEU A 58 11.45 9.82 0.39
C LEU A 58 11.44 8.65 1.38
N GLY A 59 11.99 8.84 2.59
CA GLY A 59 11.98 7.82 3.63
C GLY A 59 10.55 7.41 4.00
N PHE A 60 9.66 8.38 4.20
CA PHE A 60 8.24 8.14 4.46
C PHE A 60 7.56 7.39 3.31
N LEU A 61 7.85 7.77 2.06
CA LEU A 61 7.29 7.14 0.88
C LEU A 61 7.74 5.67 0.77
N ILE A 62 9.03 5.39 0.97
CA ILE A 62 9.59 4.03 0.91
C ILE A 62 8.97 3.14 1.99
N VAL A 63 8.88 3.63 3.23
CA VAL A 63 8.29 2.86 4.34
C VAL A 63 6.82 2.55 4.07
N ASN A 64 6.04 3.54 3.62
CA ASN A 64 4.63 3.29 3.29
C ASN A 64 4.46 2.38 2.09
N LEU A 65 5.35 2.46 1.09
CA LEU A 65 5.29 1.56 -0.05
C LEU A 65 5.57 0.12 0.37
N CYS A 66 6.51 -0.09 1.30
CA CYS A 66 6.77 -1.41 1.89
C CYS A 66 5.55 -1.93 2.68
N LEU A 67 4.96 -1.10 3.54
CA LEU A 67 3.76 -1.45 4.29
C LEU A 67 2.55 -1.71 3.38
N ALA A 68 2.37 -0.90 2.33
CA ALA A 68 1.32 -1.08 1.34
C ALA A 68 1.51 -2.39 0.56
N THR A 69 2.75 -2.78 0.26
CA THR A 69 3.07 -4.07 -0.37
C THR A 69 2.72 -5.24 0.55
N LEU A 70 3.03 -5.13 1.85
CA LEU A 70 2.63 -6.15 2.82
C LEU A 70 1.10 -6.24 2.95
N LEU A 71 0.41 -5.10 3.04
CA LEU A 71 -1.05 -5.05 3.09
C LEU A 71 -1.69 -5.62 1.82
N PHE A 72 -1.14 -5.31 0.65
CA PHE A 72 -1.58 -5.88 -0.63
C PHE A 72 -1.62 -7.41 -0.57
N TRP A 73 -0.53 -8.03 -0.13
CA TRP A 73 -0.45 -9.49 0.01
C TRP A 73 -1.44 -10.00 1.06
N ILE A 74 -1.51 -9.37 2.23
CA ILE A 74 -2.45 -9.77 3.29
C ILE A 74 -3.90 -9.75 2.78
N PHE A 75 -4.32 -8.67 2.12
CA PHE A 75 -5.67 -8.56 1.58
C PHE A 75 -5.92 -9.56 0.45
N THR A 76 -4.95 -9.76 -0.45
CA THR A 76 -5.06 -10.74 -1.54
C THR A 76 -5.22 -12.15 -0.98
N PHE A 77 -4.40 -12.55 0.00
CA PHE A 77 -4.50 -13.85 0.65
C PHE A 77 -5.80 -14.00 1.43
N ALA A 78 -6.21 -12.99 2.19
CA ALA A 78 -7.45 -13.01 2.96
C ALA A 78 -8.68 -13.17 2.05
N LEU A 79 -8.77 -12.40 0.96
CA LEU A 79 -9.87 -12.51 0.01
C LEU A 79 -9.84 -13.85 -0.71
N THR A 80 -8.67 -14.33 -1.13
CA THR A 80 -8.56 -15.65 -1.77
C THR A 80 -9.06 -16.73 -0.82
N PHE A 81 -8.66 -16.73 0.46
CA PHE A 81 -9.15 -17.70 1.45
C PHE A 81 -10.67 -17.61 1.70
N VAL A 82 -11.26 -16.43 1.59
CA VAL A 82 -12.71 -16.23 1.78
C VAL A 82 -13.52 -16.75 0.58
N PHE A 83 -12.97 -16.68 -0.64
CA PHE A 83 -13.67 -17.03 -1.87
C PHE A 83 -13.36 -18.44 -2.40
N THR A 84 -12.38 -19.14 -1.82
CA THR A 84 -12.04 -20.54 -2.15
C THR A 84 -12.73 -21.51 -1.19
#